data_AF-L7TYK5-F1
#
_entry.id   AF-L7TYK5-F1
#
_cell.length_a   1.000
_cell.length_b   1.000
_cell.length_c   1.000
_cell.angle_alpha   90.00
_cell.angle_beta   90.00
_cell.angle_gamma   90.00
#
_symmetry.space_group_name_H-M   'P 1'
#
loop_
_entity.id
_entity.type
_entity.pdbx_description
1 polymer ?
#
loop_
_entity_poly.entity_id
_entity_poly.type
_entity_poly.pdbx_seq_one_letter_code
_entity_poly.pdbx_strand_id
1 'polypeptide(L)'
;MTSPQRTPDWLLERIALGELPPEELAAARARLEQESDGPARLAALKADSAATLERLPPSQVTHEVEARLRRASVKKEAPARSPWFTSALGLVPVLAALALFVVVQPDSATLEDPGTGPVAGLGTEPTRSKGLTPKLEVHRQQGRGDEVLADGATAAAGDVVQLAYVAAGRTHGVILSVDGRGSVTLHTPEQGVEAAALAPSGTHRLAGAYELDDAPGFERFFFITAEQPFEVEPIVEAARKLAASPDAHTGALSLPEGLTQVSFTLQK
;
A
#
# COMPACT_ATOMS: atom_id res chain seq x y z
N MET A 1 -43.20 27.49 1.05
CA MET A 1 -43.01 26.54 2.18
C MET A 1 -41.77 25.75 1.87
N THR A 2 -40.66 26.06 2.52
CA THR A 2 -39.37 25.41 2.27
C THR A 2 -39.44 24.00 2.86
N SER A 3 -39.32 22.96 2.03
CA SER A 3 -39.31 21.58 2.50
C SER A 3 -38.25 21.44 3.61
N PRO A 4 -38.57 20.81 4.76
CA PRO A 4 -37.57 20.58 5.79
C PRO A 4 -36.42 19.78 5.19
N GLN A 5 -35.22 20.34 5.30
CA GLN A 5 -34.01 19.75 4.75
C GLN A 5 -33.75 18.47 5.55
N ARG A 6 -33.82 17.31 4.90
CA ARG A 6 -33.65 15.98 5.53
C ARG A 6 -32.35 15.93 6.34
N THR A 7 -32.39 15.25 7.48
CA THR A 7 -31.25 15.04 8.37
C THR A 7 -30.24 14.13 7.66
N PRO A 8 -29.02 14.62 7.41
CA PRO A 8 -27.95 13.82 6.80
C PRO A 8 -27.58 12.61 7.65
N ASP A 9 -27.12 11.53 7.01
CA ASP A 9 -26.80 10.27 7.72
C ASP A 9 -25.71 10.44 8.78
N TRP A 10 -24.67 11.22 8.50
CA TRP A 10 -23.62 11.53 9.49
C TRP A 10 -24.18 12.21 10.75
N LEU A 11 -25.24 13.04 10.62
CA LEU A 11 -25.85 13.71 11.76
C LEU A 11 -26.77 12.74 12.52
N LEU A 12 -27.44 11.83 11.81
CA LEU A 12 -28.22 10.74 12.40
C LEU A 12 -27.35 9.82 13.26
N GLU A 13 -26.16 9.47 12.78
CA GLU A 13 -25.16 8.69 13.53
C GLU A 13 -24.71 9.40 14.81
N ARG A 14 -24.37 10.69 14.72
CA ARG A 14 -23.99 11.48 15.91
C ARG A 14 -25.15 11.64 16.91
N ILE A 15 -26.40 11.73 16.45
CA ILE A 15 -27.58 11.71 17.32
C ILE A 15 -27.71 10.35 18.04
N ALA A 16 -27.46 9.25 17.32
CA ALA A 16 -27.54 7.90 17.87
C ALA A 16 -26.48 7.63 18.94
N LEU A 17 -25.26 8.12 18.71
CA LEU A 17 -24.11 7.97 19.61
C LEU A 17 -24.06 9.01 20.74
N GLY A 18 -24.78 10.13 20.61
CA GLY A 18 -24.79 11.20 21.61
C GLY A 18 -23.54 12.08 21.59
N GLU A 19 -22.88 12.18 20.44
CA GLU A 19 -21.59 12.87 20.25
C GLU A 19 -21.73 14.38 19.94
N LEU A 20 -22.92 14.94 20.17
CA LEU A 20 -23.21 16.36 19.99
C LEU A 20 -23.25 17.05 21.36
N PRO A 21 -22.82 18.32 21.46
CA PRO A 21 -23.08 19.14 22.64
C PRO A 21 -24.58 19.11 23.02
N PRO A 22 -24.97 19.19 24.30
CA PRO A 22 -26.34 18.95 24.74
C PRO A 22 -27.41 19.79 24.01
N GLU A 23 -27.12 21.07 23.75
CA GLU A 23 -28.02 21.96 23.02
C GLU A 23 -28.15 21.59 21.53
N GLU A 24 -27.03 21.25 20.89
CA GLU A 24 -27.01 20.79 19.49
C GLU A 24 -27.71 19.45 19.32
N LEU A 25 -27.54 18.52 20.27
CA LEU A 25 -28.21 17.23 20.28
C LEU A 25 -29.74 17.40 20.39
N ALA A 26 -30.19 18.31 21.25
CA ALA A 26 -31.62 18.61 21.40
C ALA A 26 -32.19 19.21 20.10
N ALA A 27 -31.50 20.17 19.49
CA ALA A 27 -31.91 20.76 18.22
C ALA A 27 -31.93 19.73 17.07
N ALA A 28 -30.92 18.86 17.01
CA ALA A 28 -30.82 17.82 15.99
C ALA A 28 -31.92 16.76 16.15
N ARG A 29 -32.28 16.38 17.38
CA ARG A 29 -33.43 15.50 17.66
C ARG A 29 -34.75 16.15 17.27
N ALA A 30 -34.97 17.42 17.64
CA ALA A 30 -36.18 18.15 17.27
C ALA A 30 -36.34 18.27 15.74
N ARG A 31 -35.23 18.46 15.01
CA ARG A 31 -35.24 18.42 13.54
C ARG A 31 -35.61 17.04 13.01
N LEU A 32 -35.01 15.98 13.56
CA LEU A 32 -35.29 14.61 13.12
C LEU A 32 -36.76 14.21 13.38
N GLU A 33 -37.36 14.69 14.47
CA GLU A 33 -38.78 14.47 14.78
C GLU A 33 -39.75 15.15 13.81
N GLN A 34 -39.29 16.18 13.07
CA GLN A 34 -40.08 16.80 12.01
C GLN A 34 -40.11 15.96 10.72
N GLU A 35 -39.25 14.95 10.59
CA GLU A 35 -39.27 14.01 9.48
C GLU A 35 -40.26 12.88 9.71
N SER A 36 -41.10 12.58 8.71
CA SER A 36 -42.09 11.51 8.79
C SER A 36 -41.48 10.12 9.04
N ASP A 37 -40.25 9.88 8.57
CA ASP A 37 -39.49 8.64 8.74
C ASP A 37 -38.33 8.75 9.75
N GLY A 38 -38.13 9.92 10.36
CA GLY A 38 -36.98 10.20 11.24
C GLY A 38 -36.84 9.24 12.43
N PRO A 39 -37.91 9.03 13.24
CA PRO A 39 -37.88 8.07 14.33
C PRO A 39 -37.59 6.63 13.87
N ALA A 40 -38.12 6.22 12.72
CA ALA A 40 -37.90 4.90 12.15
C ALA A 40 -36.45 4.71 11.67
N ARG A 41 -35.86 5.73 11.03
CA ARG A 41 -34.44 5.74 10.63
C ARG A 41 -33.50 5.58 11.82
N LEU A 42 -33.75 6.35 12.90
CA LEU A 42 -32.94 6.26 14.12
C LEU A 42 -33.07 4.90 14.79
N ALA A 43 -34.28 4.34 14.84
CA ALA A 43 -34.52 3.01 15.39
C ALA A 43 -33.82 1.91 14.57
N ALA A 44 -33.88 2.00 13.24
CA ALA A 44 -33.20 1.07 12.34
C ALA A 44 -31.67 1.09 12.54
N LEU A 45 -31.07 2.28 12.63
CA LEU A 45 -29.63 2.43 12.88
C LEU A 45 -29.22 1.82 14.23
N LYS A 46 -30.01 2.05 15.28
CA LYS A 46 -29.77 1.47 16.61
C LYS A 46 -29.93 -0.06 16.62
N ALA A 47 -30.91 -0.58 15.88
CA ALA A 47 -31.13 -2.01 15.76
C ALA A 47 -29.98 -2.71 15.02
N ASP A 48 -29.47 -2.11 13.94
CA ASP A 48 -28.31 -2.61 13.20
C ASP A 48 -27.03 -2.61 14.06
N SER A 49 -26.82 -1.53 14.82
CA SER A 49 -25.72 -1.45 15.80
C SER A 49 -25.81 -2.56 16.85
N ALA A 50 -27.03 -2.80 17.38
CA ALA A 50 -27.27 -3.86 18.35
C ALA A 50 -27.04 -5.26 17.75
N ALA A 51 -27.52 -5.50 16.53
CA ALA A 51 -27.31 -6.76 15.81
C ALA A 51 -25.81 -7.02 15.53
N THR A 52 -25.04 -5.99 15.22
CA THR A 52 -23.59 -6.10 15.08
C THR A 52 -22.91 -6.49 16.40
N LEU A 53 -23.30 -5.88 17.52
CA LEU A 53 -22.76 -6.21 18.84
C LEU A 53 -23.19 -7.58 19.35
N GLU A 54 -24.37 -8.07 18.96
CA GLU A 54 -24.83 -9.42 19.25
C GLU A 54 -24.05 -10.46 18.43
N ARG A 55 -23.84 -10.20 17.14
CA ARG A 55 -23.06 -11.07 16.23
C ARG A 55 -21.57 -11.08 16.57
N LEU A 56 -21.03 -9.95 17.00
CA LEU A 56 -19.61 -9.75 17.35
C LEU A 56 -19.49 -9.16 18.76
N PRO A 57 -19.72 -9.96 19.81
CA PRO A 57 -19.56 -9.49 21.18
C PRO A 57 -18.15 -8.95 21.43
N PRO A 58 -18.00 -7.80 22.12
CA PRO A 58 -16.69 -7.20 22.37
C PRO A 58 -15.68 -8.16 23.02
N SER A 59 -16.14 -9.07 23.88
CA SER A 59 -15.30 -10.09 24.49
C SER A 59 -14.69 -11.05 23.46
N GLN A 60 -15.46 -11.47 22.45
CA GLN A 60 -14.95 -12.35 21.38
C GLN A 60 -13.89 -11.64 20.54
N VAL A 61 -14.16 -10.40 20.15
CA VAL A 61 -13.20 -9.58 19.39
C VAL A 61 -11.93 -9.35 20.22
N THR A 62 -12.07 -9.05 21.52
CA THR A 62 -10.93 -8.87 22.43
C THR A 62 -10.08 -10.14 22.52
N HIS A 63 -10.71 -11.30 22.70
CA HIS A 63 -9.99 -12.58 22.74
C HIS A 63 -9.26 -12.90 21.43
N GLU A 64 -9.86 -12.58 20.28
CA GLU A 64 -9.21 -12.77 18.99
C GLU A 64 -8.00 -11.84 18.83
N VAL A 65 -8.12 -10.58 19.22
CA VAL A 65 -7.02 -9.60 19.21
C VAL A 65 -5.89 -10.07 20.14
N GLU A 66 -6.21 -10.50 21.37
CA GLU A 66 -5.21 -11.06 22.29
C GLU A 66 -4.54 -12.33 21.73
N ALA A 67 -5.31 -13.22 21.09
CA ALA A 67 -4.76 -14.44 20.49
C ALA A 67 -3.85 -14.13 19.31
N ARG A 68 -4.16 -13.10 18.51
CA ARG A 68 -3.28 -12.59 17.45
C ARG A 68 -2.01 -11.98 18.06
N LEU A 69 -2.13 -11.17 19.11
CA LEU A 69 -1.00 -10.56 19.80
C LEU A 69 -0.07 -11.63 20.44
N ARG A 70 -0.62 -12.63 21.12
CA ARG A 70 0.14 -13.76 21.71
C ARG A 70 0.88 -14.58 20.65
N ARG A 71 0.25 -14.84 19.49
CA ARG A 71 0.92 -15.53 18.39
C ARG A 71 2.06 -14.70 17.80
N ALA A 72 1.89 -13.39 17.72
CA ALA A 72 2.94 -12.47 17.30
C ALA A 72 4.12 -12.41 18.30
N SER A 73 3.86 -12.50 19.61
CA SER A 73 4.90 -12.45 20.65
C SER A 73 5.68 -13.78 20.79
N VAL A 74 5.01 -14.93 20.73
CA VAL A 74 5.68 -16.26 20.83
C VAL A 74 6.64 -16.49 19.65
N LYS A 75 6.36 -15.93 18.47
CA LYS A 75 7.25 -16.01 17.30
C LYS A 75 8.53 -15.17 17.47
N LYS A 76 8.53 -14.14 18.34
CA LYS A 76 9.73 -13.34 18.68
C LYS A 76 10.67 -14.03 19.68
N GLU A 77 10.16 -14.96 20.49
CA GLU A 77 10.92 -15.55 21.61
C GLU A 77 11.55 -16.92 21.32
N ALA A 78 11.36 -17.51 20.13
CA ALA A 78 12.06 -18.73 19.78
C ALA A 78 13.57 -18.44 19.61
N PRO A 79 14.47 -18.95 20.49
CA PRO A 79 15.90 -18.74 20.29
C PRO A 79 16.32 -19.47 19.02
N ALA A 80 16.82 -18.72 18.04
CA ALA A 80 17.48 -19.25 16.87
C ALA A 80 18.67 -20.11 17.34
N ARG A 81 18.51 -21.44 17.33
CA ARG A 81 19.61 -22.39 17.51
C ARG A 81 20.48 -22.33 16.26
N SER A 82 21.46 -21.43 16.28
CA SER A 82 22.52 -21.34 15.27
C SER A 82 23.42 -22.59 15.34
N PRO A 83 23.62 -23.33 14.23
CA PRO A 83 24.56 -24.44 14.18
C PRO A 83 25.89 -24.01 13.55
N TRP A 84 26.46 -22.86 13.97
CA TRP A 84 27.73 -22.37 13.42
C TRP A 84 28.75 -22.08 14.52
N PHE A 85 29.17 -23.06 15.30
CA PHE A 85 30.50 -23.01 15.95
C PHE A 85 30.96 -24.41 16.38
N THR A 86 31.38 -25.23 15.41
CA THR A 86 32.43 -26.24 15.64
C THR A 86 33.22 -26.47 14.36
N SER A 87 34.34 -25.77 14.20
CA SER A 87 35.59 -26.27 13.59
C SER A 87 36.65 -25.19 13.71
N ALA A 88 37.37 -25.22 14.82
CA ALA A 88 38.68 -24.61 14.95
C ALA A 88 39.71 -25.55 14.30
N LEU A 89 40.54 -25.02 13.40
CA LEU A 89 42.01 -25.19 13.31
C LEU A 89 42.45 -24.83 11.88
N GLY A 90 43.27 -23.78 11.75
CA GLY A 90 43.83 -23.34 10.47
C GLY A 90 44.57 -22.01 10.53
N LEU A 91 45.56 -21.91 11.43
CA LEU A 91 46.72 -20.99 11.39
C LEU A 91 47.50 -21.28 10.07
N VAL A 92 48.11 -20.39 9.26
CA VAL A 92 48.92 -19.16 9.46
C VAL A 92 49.06 -18.42 8.06
N PRO A 93 49.96 -17.42 7.77
CA PRO A 93 49.62 -16.02 7.45
C PRO A 93 50.20 -15.46 6.10
N VAL A 94 50.23 -14.12 5.99
CA VAL A 94 51.07 -13.22 5.14
C VAL A 94 50.69 -13.05 3.66
N LEU A 95 50.34 -11.83 3.24
CA LEU A 95 51.24 -10.90 2.53
C LEU A 95 50.49 -9.66 2.04
N ALA A 96 50.86 -8.51 2.61
CA ALA A 96 50.68 -7.22 2.00
C ALA A 96 51.51 -7.14 0.70
N ALA A 97 50.91 -6.68 -0.38
CA ALA A 97 51.62 -6.18 -1.54
C ALA A 97 50.83 -5.02 -2.17
N LEU A 98 51.49 -3.87 -2.18
CA LEU A 98 51.21 -2.70 -3.01
C LEU A 98 51.03 -3.06 -4.49
N ALA A 99 50.22 -2.26 -5.19
CA ALA A 99 50.49 -1.53 -6.44
C ALA A 99 49.15 -1.31 -7.18
N LEU A 100 48.64 -0.08 -7.30
CA LEU A 100 49.01 0.93 -8.30
C LEU A 100 48.81 0.43 -9.74
N PHE A 101 47.75 0.92 -10.41
CA PHE A 101 47.68 1.36 -11.82
C PHE A 101 46.19 1.48 -12.23
N VAL A 102 45.70 2.36 -13.10
CA VAL A 102 46.09 3.66 -13.67
C VAL A 102 44.86 4.09 -14.49
N VAL A 103 44.65 5.40 -14.55
CA VAL A 103 43.72 6.13 -15.42
C VAL A 103 43.96 5.81 -16.90
N VAL A 104 42.91 5.55 -17.68
CA VAL A 104 42.80 5.96 -19.10
C VAL A 104 41.30 6.09 -19.49
N GLN A 105 40.83 7.31 -19.70
CA GLN A 105 39.88 7.64 -20.79
C GLN A 105 40.72 7.99 -22.03
N PRO A 106 40.20 7.83 -23.26
CA PRO A 106 39.99 9.03 -24.07
C PRO A 106 38.80 9.01 -25.06
N ASP A 107 38.25 10.21 -25.21
CA ASP A 107 37.84 10.97 -26.41
C ASP A 107 36.89 10.44 -27.49
N SER A 108 35.74 11.13 -27.56
CA SER A 108 35.38 12.16 -28.56
C SER A 108 35.67 11.96 -30.05
N ALA A 109 34.60 12.13 -30.84
CA ALA A 109 34.45 12.64 -32.23
C ALA A 109 33.45 11.73 -32.97
N THR A 110 32.47 12.20 -33.75
CA THR A 110 32.57 13.24 -34.78
C THR A 110 31.17 13.69 -35.20
N LEU A 111 31.14 14.91 -35.74
CA LEU A 111 30.04 15.67 -36.32
C LEU A 111 29.32 14.95 -37.47
N GLU A 112 28.06 15.33 -37.74
CA GLU A 112 27.60 15.82 -39.06
C GLU A 112 26.08 16.09 -39.06
N ASP A 113 25.73 17.36 -39.31
CA ASP A 113 24.46 17.83 -39.88
C ASP A 113 24.78 18.23 -41.34
N PRO A 114 23.94 17.89 -42.32
CA PRO A 114 23.06 18.93 -42.87
C PRO A 114 21.72 18.42 -43.45
N GLY A 115 20.70 19.29 -43.52
CA GLY A 115 19.84 19.33 -44.71
C GLY A 115 18.34 19.58 -44.52
N THR A 116 17.92 20.77 -44.95
CA THR A 116 16.59 21.33 -45.23
C THR A 116 15.56 20.50 -46.04
N GLY A 117 14.37 20.25 -45.43
CA GLY A 117 12.96 20.35 -45.94
C GLY A 117 12.40 19.34 -46.99
N PRO A 118 11.07 19.27 -47.26
CA PRO A 118 9.88 19.80 -46.54
C PRO A 118 8.58 18.91 -46.57
N VAL A 119 7.54 19.34 -45.81
CA VAL A 119 6.05 19.14 -45.94
C VAL A 119 5.35 17.75 -45.86
N ALA A 120 4.44 17.66 -44.87
CA ALA A 120 3.14 16.96 -44.75
C ALA A 120 2.99 15.45 -45.00
N GLY A 121 2.50 14.77 -43.96
CA GLY A 121 1.78 13.50 -44.04
C GLY A 121 1.00 13.24 -42.76
N LEU A 122 -0.32 13.36 -42.82
CA LEU A 122 -1.24 12.88 -41.79
C LEU A 122 -1.08 11.38 -41.64
N GLY A 123 -0.56 10.95 -40.49
CA GLY A 123 -0.63 9.59 -40.01
C GLY A 123 -0.83 9.67 -38.51
N THR A 124 -2.06 9.44 -38.05
CA THR A 124 -2.32 8.99 -36.68
C THR A 124 -1.66 7.64 -36.48
N GLU A 125 -0.35 7.69 -36.24
CA GLU A 125 0.40 6.61 -35.64
C GLU A 125 -0.05 6.56 -34.18
N PRO A 126 -0.67 5.45 -33.70
CA PRO A 126 -0.75 5.25 -32.27
C PRO A 126 0.69 5.27 -31.78
N THR A 127 1.02 6.31 -31.02
CA THR A 127 2.32 6.47 -30.38
C THR A 127 2.53 5.21 -29.56
N ARG A 128 3.24 4.24 -30.14
CA ARG A 128 3.69 3.02 -29.50
C ARG A 128 4.59 3.50 -28.38
N SER A 129 4.00 3.64 -27.21
CA SER A 129 4.61 4.05 -25.96
C SER A 129 5.89 3.24 -25.78
N LYS A 130 7.02 3.88 -26.04
CA LYS A 130 8.35 3.29 -25.94
C LYS A 130 8.54 2.75 -24.52
N GLY A 131 8.52 1.44 -24.33
CA GLY A 131 9.14 0.73 -23.21
C GLY A 131 8.90 1.28 -21.80
N LEU A 132 7.74 1.89 -21.52
CA LEU A 132 7.43 2.38 -20.18
C LEU A 132 7.10 1.18 -19.31
N THR A 133 7.79 1.07 -18.18
CA THR A 133 7.50 0.06 -17.15
C THR A 133 6.57 0.67 -16.10
N PRO A 134 5.66 -0.14 -15.53
CA PRO A 134 4.86 0.29 -14.38
C PRO A 134 5.74 0.77 -13.24
N LYS A 135 5.29 1.77 -12.49
CA LYS A 135 6.03 2.32 -11.35
C LYS A 135 5.13 2.52 -10.15
N LEU A 136 5.74 2.38 -8.98
CA LEU A 136 5.15 2.73 -7.70
C LEU A 136 5.96 3.88 -7.10
N GLU A 137 5.26 4.90 -6.63
CA GLU A 137 5.82 6.05 -5.92
C GLU A 137 5.24 6.10 -4.51
N VAL A 138 6.07 6.45 -3.54
CA VAL A 138 5.67 6.61 -2.15
C VAL A 138 6.02 8.01 -1.70
N HIS A 139 5.02 8.70 -1.16
CA HIS A 139 5.15 10.08 -0.70
C HIS A 139 4.89 10.13 0.80
N ARG A 140 5.81 10.64 1.61
CA ARG A 140 5.59 10.86 3.05
C ARG A 140 4.95 12.23 3.28
N GLN A 141 3.83 12.26 3.97
CA GLN A 141 3.19 13.51 4.36
C GLN A 141 4.00 14.18 5.46
N GLN A 142 4.42 15.42 5.22
CA GLN A 142 4.99 16.30 6.24
C GLN A 142 4.12 17.54 6.38
N GLY A 143 4.14 18.20 7.54
CA GLY A 143 3.27 19.36 7.83
C GLY A 143 3.40 20.56 6.87
N ARG A 144 4.36 20.57 5.93
CA ARG A 144 4.51 21.59 4.88
C ARG A 144 4.44 21.05 3.44
N GLY A 145 4.15 19.76 3.24
CA GLY A 145 4.02 19.14 1.92
C GLY A 145 4.39 17.67 1.90
N ASP A 146 4.10 17.02 0.76
CA ASP A 146 4.43 15.62 0.53
C ASP A 146 5.89 15.51 0.06
N GLU A 147 6.69 14.70 0.76
CA GLU A 147 8.06 14.34 0.40
C GLU A 147 8.06 13.06 -0.44
N VAL A 148 8.61 13.10 -1.65
CA VAL A 148 8.81 11.88 -2.46
C VAL A 148 9.94 11.05 -1.86
N LEU A 149 9.66 9.79 -1.52
CA LEU A 149 10.66 8.87 -0.99
C LEU A 149 11.35 8.09 -2.11
N ALA A 150 12.61 7.76 -1.89
CA ALA A 150 13.35 6.81 -2.72
C ALA A 150 13.19 5.37 -2.18
N ASP A 151 13.32 4.37 -3.06
CA ASP A 151 13.34 2.97 -2.64
C ASP A 151 14.50 2.72 -1.66
N GLY A 152 14.20 2.08 -0.53
CA GLY A 152 15.12 1.89 0.59
C GLY A 152 15.21 3.07 1.57
N ALA A 153 14.40 4.13 1.41
CA ALA A 153 14.39 5.25 2.35
C ALA A 153 13.93 4.82 3.75
N THR A 154 14.46 5.50 4.78
CA THR A 154 14.06 5.27 6.17
C THR A 154 12.72 5.95 6.47
N ALA A 155 11.83 5.20 7.14
CA ALA A 155 10.55 5.70 7.63
C ALA A 155 10.33 5.23 9.07
N ALA A 156 9.66 6.06 9.87
CA ALA A 156 9.37 5.76 11.27
C ALA A 156 7.91 5.32 11.47
N ALA A 157 7.64 4.64 12.59
CA ALA A 157 6.28 4.41 13.04
C ALA A 157 5.56 5.77 13.23
N GLY A 158 4.32 5.87 12.75
CA GLY A 158 3.54 7.11 12.72
C GLY A 158 3.77 7.99 11.49
N ASP A 159 4.74 7.69 10.62
CA ASP A 159 4.84 8.36 9.32
C ASP A 159 3.59 8.01 8.48
N VAL A 160 2.95 9.03 7.90
CA VAL A 160 1.81 8.84 6.99
C VAL A 160 2.33 8.87 5.56
N VAL A 161 2.14 7.76 4.82
CA VAL A 161 2.58 7.62 3.43
C VAL A 161 1.39 7.56 2.46
N GLN A 162 1.52 8.25 1.35
CA GLN A 162 0.59 8.24 0.23
C GLN A 162 1.21 7.44 -0.92
N LEU A 163 0.52 6.39 -1.35
CA LEU A 163 0.93 5.59 -2.51
C LEU A 163 0.39 6.21 -3.80
N ALA A 164 1.20 6.14 -4.86
CA ALA A 164 0.81 6.50 -6.21
C ALA A 164 1.42 5.54 -7.24
N TYR A 165 0.75 5.34 -8.37
CA TYR A 165 1.23 4.46 -9.43
C TYR A 165 1.26 5.13 -10.79
N VAL A 166 2.11 4.61 -11.67
CA VAL A 166 2.09 4.85 -13.12
C VAL A 166 1.84 3.51 -13.80
N ALA A 167 0.73 3.39 -14.51
CA ALA A 167 0.32 2.11 -15.11
C ALA A 167 1.14 1.71 -16.35
N ALA A 168 1.73 2.70 -17.04
CA ALA A 168 2.61 2.49 -18.19
C ALA A 168 2.01 1.59 -19.29
N GLY A 169 0.71 1.74 -19.58
CA GLY A 169 0.00 0.96 -20.59
C GLY A 169 -0.61 -0.36 -20.08
N ARG A 170 -0.40 -0.72 -18.81
CA ARG A 170 -1.16 -1.78 -18.15
C ARG A 170 -2.56 -1.29 -17.80
N THR A 171 -3.53 -2.18 -17.87
CA THR A 171 -4.96 -1.85 -17.71
C THR A 171 -5.53 -2.34 -16.40
N HIS A 172 -4.89 -3.32 -15.75
CA HIS A 172 -5.33 -3.89 -14.48
C HIS A 172 -4.18 -3.99 -13.50
N GLY A 173 -4.45 -3.79 -12.21
CA GLY A 173 -3.43 -3.93 -11.18
C GLY A 173 -3.91 -4.11 -9.75
N VAL A 174 -2.98 -4.59 -8.93
CA VAL A 174 -3.12 -4.81 -7.49
C VAL A 174 -1.95 -4.15 -6.79
N ILE A 175 -2.22 -3.42 -5.70
CA ILE A 175 -1.21 -2.86 -4.81
C ILE A 175 -1.40 -3.47 -3.43
N LEU A 176 -0.33 -4.04 -2.88
CA LEU A 176 -0.32 -4.62 -1.54
C LEU A 176 1.01 -4.32 -0.85
N SER A 177 1.09 -4.47 0.47
CA SER A 177 2.35 -4.43 1.20
C SER A 177 2.57 -5.65 2.08
N VAL A 178 3.85 -5.87 2.41
CA VAL A 178 4.34 -6.85 3.38
C VAL A 178 5.21 -6.10 4.39
N ASP A 179 4.90 -6.25 5.68
CA ASP A 179 5.70 -5.68 6.76
C ASP A 179 6.74 -6.68 7.31
N GLY A 180 7.66 -6.21 8.14
CA GLY A 180 8.66 -7.07 8.78
C GLY A 180 8.13 -8.02 9.86
N ARG A 181 6.83 -7.99 10.18
CA ARG A 181 6.14 -9.03 10.99
C ARG A 181 5.53 -10.13 10.11
N GLY A 182 5.51 -9.92 8.79
CA GLY A 182 4.91 -10.79 7.79
C GLY A 182 3.41 -10.56 7.60
N SER A 183 2.87 -9.41 8.03
CA SER A 183 1.50 -9.02 7.73
C SER A 183 1.40 -8.61 6.27
N VAL A 184 0.29 -8.98 5.62
CA VAL A 184 0.00 -8.59 4.24
C VAL A 184 -1.20 -7.66 4.24
N THR A 185 -1.05 -6.47 3.66
CA THR A 185 -2.12 -5.46 3.57
C THR A 185 -2.43 -5.19 2.11
N LEU A 186 -3.70 -5.35 1.73
CA LEU A 186 -4.18 -5.01 0.39
C LEU A 186 -4.56 -3.52 0.35
N HIS A 187 -3.93 -2.75 -0.54
CA HIS A 187 -4.17 -1.32 -0.71
C HIS A 187 -5.09 -1.02 -1.88
N THR A 188 -5.01 -1.82 -2.94
CA THR A 188 -5.89 -1.71 -4.12
C THR A 188 -6.02 -3.07 -4.80
N PRO A 189 -7.23 -3.51 -5.18
CA PRO A 189 -8.52 -2.85 -4.91
C PRO A 189 -8.88 -2.83 -3.41
N GLU A 190 -9.66 -1.84 -2.97
CA GLU A 190 -10.13 -1.77 -1.58
C GLU A 190 -11.15 -2.88 -1.27
N GLN A 191 -11.92 -3.30 -2.28
CA GLN A 191 -12.93 -4.35 -2.19
C GLN A 191 -12.99 -5.14 -3.51
N GLY A 192 -13.40 -6.40 -3.44
CA GLY A 192 -13.57 -7.27 -4.59
C GLY A 192 -12.50 -8.35 -4.69
N VAL A 193 -12.70 -9.25 -5.66
CA VAL A 193 -11.83 -10.42 -5.90
C VAL A 193 -11.00 -10.27 -7.18
N GLU A 194 -11.31 -9.29 -8.02
CA GLU A 194 -10.59 -8.99 -9.27
C GLU A 194 -9.73 -7.73 -9.15
N ALA A 195 -8.64 -7.67 -9.90
CA ALA A 195 -7.73 -6.52 -9.97
C ALA A 195 -8.45 -5.23 -10.40
N ALA A 196 -8.00 -4.10 -9.85
CA ALA A 196 -8.57 -2.80 -10.17
C ALA A 196 -8.23 -2.38 -11.61
N ALA A 197 -9.18 -1.74 -12.30
CA ALA A 197 -8.90 -1.04 -13.55
C ALA A 197 -7.96 0.14 -13.29
N LEU A 198 -6.87 0.23 -14.04
CA LEU A 198 -5.86 1.26 -13.92
C LEU A 198 -6.13 2.39 -14.90
N ALA A 199 -5.89 3.62 -14.45
CA ALA A 199 -5.90 4.76 -15.33
C ALA A 199 -4.63 4.73 -16.24
N PRO A 200 -4.78 4.99 -17.55
CA PRO A 200 -3.77 4.61 -18.55
C PRO A 200 -2.56 5.56 -18.64
N SER A 201 -2.62 6.77 -18.07
CA SER A 201 -1.59 7.79 -18.26
C SER A 201 -1.50 8.76 -17.10
N GLY A 202 -0.26 9.06 -16.69
CA GLY A 202 0.03 9.93 -15.55
C GLY A 202 0.33 9.16 -14.27
N THR A 203 0.59 9.91 -13.20
CA THR A 203 0.76 9.41 -11.84
C THR A 203 -0.58 9.49 -11.12
N HIS A 204 -1.06 8.38 -10.59
CA HIS A 204 -2.35 8.27 -9.92
C HIS A 204 -2.15 7.95 -8.44
N ARG A 205 -2.54 8.88 -7.56
CA ARG A 205 -2.57 8.66 -6.12
C ARG A 205 -3.74 7.75 -5.76
N LEU A 206 -3.50 6.83 -4.83
CA LEU A 206 -4.59 6.08 -4.19
C LEU A 206 -5.45 7.01 -3.34
N ALA A 207 -6.70 6.61 -3.08
CA ALA A 207 -7.64 7.43 -2.32
C ALA A 207 -7.23 7.58 -0.85
N GLY A 208 -6.66 6.52 -0.26
CA GLY A 208 -6.19 6.50 1.12
C GLY A 208 -4.70 6.79 1.26
N ALA A 209 -4.34 7.41 2.39
CA ALA A 209 -2.99 7.45 2.93
C ALA A 209 -2.88 6.44 4.08
N TYR A 210 -1.67 5.96 4.34
CA TYR A 210 -1.40 4.86 5.26
C TYR A 210 -0.41 5.31 6.34
N GLU A 211 -0.82 5.22 7.60
CA GLU A 211 0.09 5.41 8.73
C GLU A 211 0.92 4.14 8.95
N LEU A 212 2.24 4.28 8.98
CA LEU A 212 3.14 3.16 9.22
C LEU A 212 3.07 2.74 10.69
N ASP A 213 2.91 1.45 10.91
CA ASP A 213 2.99 0.85 12.23
C ASP A 213 4.44 0.70 12.71
N ASP A 214 4.60 0.17 13.93
CA ASP A 214 5.89 -0.15 14.54
C ASP A 214 6.46 -1.52 14.11
N ALA A 215 6.10 -2.04 12.93
CA ALA A 215 6.71 -3.27 12.42
C ALA A 215 8.23 -3.08 12.23
N PRO A 216 9.08 -4.00 12.70
CA PRO A 216 10.51 -3.81 12.62
C PRO A 216 11.04 -4.03 11.20
N GLY A 217 12.18 -3.43 10.86
CA GLY A 217 12.97 -3.79 9.69
C GLY A 217 12.50 -3.13 8.40
N PHE A 218 11.27 -3.42 7.94
CA PHE A 218 10.79 -2.85 6.68
C PHE A 218 9.27 -2.81 6.53
N GLU A 219 8.84 -1.98 5.58
CA GLU A 219 7.54 -2.04 4.91
C GLU A 219 7.80 -2.13 3.41
N ARG A 220 7.32 -3.18 2.73
CA ARG A 220 7.56 -3.39 1.31
C ARG A 220 6.27 -3.44 0.52
N PHE A 221 6.09 -2.48 -0.35
CA PHE A 221 4.94 -2.36 -1.24
C PHE A 221 5.22 -3.04 -2.57
N PHE A 222 4.20 -3.66 -3.14
CA PHE A 222 4.24 -4.31 -4.44
C PHE A 222 3.13 -3.75 -5.31
N PHE A 223 3.43 -3.54 -6.59
CA PHE A 223 2.46 -3.21 -7.63
C PHE A 223 2.52 -4.26 -8.73
N ILE A 224 1.42 -5.01 -8.85
CA ILE A 224 1.27 -6.13 -9.77
C ILE A 224 0.34 -5.68 -10.87
N THR A 225 0.70 -5.94 -12.13
CA THR A 225 -0.02 -5.40 -13.28
C THR A 225 -0.13 -6.38 -14.44
N ALA A 226 -1.19 -6.21 -15.23
CA ALA A 226 -1.45 -6.98 -16.44
C ALA A 226 -2.25 -6.17 -17.48
N GLU A 227 -2.36 -6.72 -18.70
CA GLU A 227 -3.22 -6.20 -19.77
C GLU A 227 -4.66 -6.73 -19.71
N GLN A 228 -4.87 -7.84 -18.99
CA GLN A 228 -6.16 -8.49 -18.81
C GLN A 228 -6.54 -8.48 -17.32
N PRO A 229 -7.84 -8.56 -16.97
CA PRO A 229 -8.28 -8.76 -15.60
C PRO A 229 -7.66 -10.03 -15.00
N PHE A 230 -7.40 -10.01 -13.69
CA PHE A 230 -6.87 -11.16 -12.95
C PHE A 230 -7.38 -11.16 -11.50
N GLU A 231 -7.40 -12.35 -10.90
CA GLU A 231 -7.84 -12.56 -9.52
C GLU A 231 -6.80 -12.05 -8.51
N VAL A 232 -7.28 -11.46 -7.42
CA VAL A 232 -6.47 -10.91 -6.32
C VAL A 232 -5.94 -12.01 -5.42
N GLU A 233 -6.73 -13.06 -5.17
CA GLU A 233 -6.43 -14.10 -4.18
C GLU A 233 -5.07 -14.81 -4.43
N PRO A 234 -4.71 -15.23 -5.66
CA PRO A 234 -3.40 -15.83 -5.92
C PRO A 234 -2.22 -14.89 -5.59
N ILE A 235 -2.41 -13.58 -5.70
CA ILE A 235 -1.38 -12.57 -5.43
C ILE A 235 -1.20 -12.39 -3.93
N VAL A 236 -2.30 -12.33 -3.18
CA VAL A 236 -2.29 -12.25 -1.71
C VAL A 236 -1.66 -13.52 -1.12
N GLU A 237 -1.99 -14.70 -1.66
CA GLU A 237 -1.37 -15.95 -1.24
C GLU A 237 0.13 -16.01 -1.57
N ALA A 238 0.56 -15.49 -2.72
CA ALA A 238 1.98 -15.36 -3.05
C ALA A 238 2.70 -14.41 -2.07
N ALA A 239 2.05 -13.29 -1.70
CA ALA A 239 2.59 -12.33 -0.73
C ALA A 239 2.71 -12.95 0.66
N ARG A 240 1.71 -13.72 1.12
CA ARG A 240 1.77 -14.43 2.40
C ARG A 240 2.88 -15.46 2.45
N LYS A 241 3.09 -16.21 1.36
CA LYS A 241 4.21 -17.16 1.25
C LYS A 241 5.56 -16.47 1.31
N LEU A 242 5.73 -15.35 0.59
CA LEU A 242 6.95 -14.55 0.63
C LEU A 242 7.17 -13.94 2.03
N ALA A 243 6.13 -13.40 2.65
CA ALA A 243 6.17 -12.82 4.00
C ALA A 243 6.58 -13.81 5.08
N ALA A 244 6.31 -15.11 4.87
CA ALA A 244 6.73 -16.18 5.76
C ALA A 244 8.16 -16.69 5.47
N SER A 245 8.79 -16.26 4.38
CA SER A 245 10.13 -16.70 3.99
C SER A 245 11.22 -15.76 4.52
N PRO A 246 12.49 -16.23 4.62
CA PRO A 246 13.62 -15.37 4.94
C PRO A 246 13.86 -14.24 3.93
N ASP A 247 13.33 -14.39 2.71
CA ASP A 247 13.54 -13.47 1.60
C ASP A 247 12.47 -12.38 1.53
N ALA A 248 11.60 -12.23 2.55
CA ALA A 248 10.52 -11.25 2.54
C ALA A 248 10.99 -9.82 2.17
N HIS A 249 12.20 -9.46 2.58
CA HIS A 249 12.79 -8.15 2.31
C HIS A 249 13.23 -7.92 0.85
N THR A 250 13.58 -8.98 0.09
CA THR A 250 14.27 -8.85 -1.21
C THR A 250 13.68 -9.71 -2.33
N GLY A 251 13.04 -10.83 -1.99
CA GLY A 251 12.51 -11.80 -2.94
C GLY A 251 11.37 -11.27 -3.81
N ALA A 252 11.18 -11.86 -4.97
CA ALA A 252 10.04 -11.56 -5.83
C ALA A 252 8.83 -12.42 -5.41
N LEU A 253 7.61 -11.92 -5.65
CA LEU A 253 6.40 -12.73 -5.53
C LEU A 253 6.41 -13.83 -6.60
N SER A 254 6.07 -15.05 -6.22
CA SER A 254 5.84 -16.15 -7.16
C SER A 254 4.46 -16.00 -7.80
N LEU A 255 4.40 -15.30 -8.94
CA LEU A 255 3.15 -14.92 -9.60
C LEU A 255 2.78 -15.82 -10.78
N PRO A 256 1.47 -15.90 -11.13
CA PRO A 256 1.02 -16.46 -12.41
C PRO A 256 1.70 -15.83 -13.64
N GLU A 257 1.74 -16.56 -14.74
CA GLU A 257 2.26 -16.06 -16.01
C GLU A 257 1.49 -14.84 -16.51
N GLY A 258 2.18 -13.93 -17.21
CA GLY A 258 1.59 -12.72 -17.77
C GLY A 258 1.47 -11.54 -16.79
N LEU A 259 1.79 -11.74 -15.51
CA LEU A 259 1.82 -10.66 -14.52
C LEU A 259 3.20 -10.02 -14.42
N THR A 260 3.23 -8.70 -14.33
CA THR A 260 4.45 -7.92 -14.06
C THR A 260 4.41 -7.41 -12.62
N GLN A 261 5.51 -7.47 -11.90
CA GLN A 261 5.63 -6.90 -10.56
C GLN A 261 6.72 -5.83 -10.49
N VAL A 262 6.46 -4.80 -9.70
CA VAL A 262 7.47 -3.87 -9.18
C VAL A 262 7.29 -3.74 -7.68
N SER A 263 8.36 -3.47 -6.95
CA SER A 263 8.31 -3.27 -5.50
C SER A 263 9.01 -1.99 -5.07
N PHE A 264 8.60 -1.46 -3.94
CA PHE A 264 9.20 -0.31 -3.27
C PHE A 264 9.30 -0.63 -1.78
N THR A 265 10.45 -0.36 -1.15
CA THR A 265 10.74 -0.74 0.22
C THR A 265 11.06 0.48 1.07
N LEU A 266 10.49 0.55 2.26
CA LEU A 266 10.89 1.47 3.32
C LEU A 266 11.63 0.69 4.41
N GLN A 267 12.71 1.27 4.92
CA GLN A 267 13.49 0.71 6.04
C GLN A 267 12.95 1.28 7.36
N LYS A 268 12.73 0.42 8.36
CA LYS A 268 12.23 0.77 9.69
C LYS A 268 13.26 0.41 10.78
#